data_AF-E6QPY6-F1
#
_entry.id   AF-E6QPY6-F1
#
_cell.length_a   1.000
_cell.length_b   1.000
_cell.length_c   1.000
_cell.angle_alpha   90.00
_cell.angle_beta   90.00
_cell.angle_gamma   90.00
#
_symmetry.space_group_name_H-M   'P 1'
#
loop_
_entity.id
_entity.type
_entity.pdbx_description
1 polymer ?
#
loop_
_entity_poly.entity_id
_entity_poly.type
_entity_poly.pdbx_seq_one_letter_code
_entity_poly.pdbx_strand_id
1 'polypeptide(L)'
;MIAAFGCRLPETYLQAMSQQQPAPHWFNLEYLSAESWVDSCHGLPSPHPQLPLQQQFFFPGFTPATGGLLREADLLTRRDAFQNDAGAQHAFWQRLACSPPSSSIKLSLFGYAHAPLIEVLNSWSNFPAPIWCVVPHSPLTALLHAQFGEPPWHIGAVTLHPLPFLSQADYDLLLWACDANFVRGEDSLVRAIWAGRPLVWHIYPQEDAAHHLKLAALLQRMNAATSPEITAITLEFWRHWNKIENQPHAATRWLENLARIKIAQQHWTQYLSQHNDLAHNLVQCAGFG
;
A
#
# COMPACT_ATOMS: atom_id res chain seq x y z
N MET A 1 18.05 -13.62 14.08
CA MET A 1 16.69 -13.86 14.60
C MET A 1 15.85 -12.62 14.36
N ILE A 2 14.64 -12.77 13.81
CA ILE A 2 13.71 -11.66 13.58
C ILE A 2 12.40 -12.01 14.29
N ALA A 3 12.05 -11.24 15.31
CA ALA A 3 10.74 -11.25 15.94
C ALA A 3 9.87 -10.21 15.23
N ALA A 4 8.85 -10.64 14.50
CA ALA A 4 8.00 -9.72 13.74
C ALA A 4 6.77 -9.30 14.56
N PHE A 5 6.41 -8.02 14.47
CA PHE A 5 5.17 -7.44 14.96
C PHE A 5 4.90 -7.66 16.46
N GLY A 6 5.95 -7.49 17.28
CA GLY A 6 5.86 -7.69 18.73
C GLY A 6 5.68 -9.14 19.17
N CYS A 7 5.91 -10.11 18.27
CA CYS A 7 5.88 -11.53 18.61
C CYS A 7 6.93 -11.84 19.68
N ARG A 8 6.49 -12.46 20.78
CA ARG A 8 7.40 -12.92 21.83
C ARG A 8 8.06 -14.22 21.39
N LEU A 9 9.39 -14.23 21.34
CA LEU A 9 10.15 -15.45 21.11
C LEU A 9 9.98 -16.41 22.30
N PRO A 10 9.81 -17.72 22.08
CA PRO A 10 9.78 -18.67 23.17
C PRO A 10 11.11 -18.69 23.95
N GLU A 11 11.05 -18.86 25.27
CA GLU A 11 12.22 -18.81 26.17
C GLU A 11 13.32 -19.78 25.74
N THR A 12 12.97 -20.96 25.21
CA THR A 12 13.93 -21.94 24.71
C THR A 12 14.81 -21.39 23.58
N TYR A 13 14.28 -20.53 22.72
CA TYR A 13 15.06 -19.88 21.67
C TYR A 13 15.97 -18.79 22.25
N LEU A 14 15.49 -18.00 23.21
CA LEU A 14 16.30 -16.98 23.88
C LEU A 14 17.48 -17.60 24.63
N GLN A 15 17.24 -18.69 25.35
CA GLN A 15 18.31 -19.46 25.99
C GLN A 15 19.29 -20.05 24.97
N ALA A 16 18.79 -20.64 23.87
CA ALA A 16 19.68 -21.17 22.83
C ALA A 16 20.51 -20.08 22.14
N MET A 17 19.95 -18.89 21.94
CA MET A 17 20.64 -17.73 21.38
C MET A 17 21.73 -17.21 22.32
N SER A 18 21.46 -17.16 23.63
CA SER A 18 22.39 -16.61 24.63
C SER A 18 23.64 -17.46 24.83
N GLN A 19 23.61 -18.74 24.45
CA GLN A 19 24.76 -19.66 24.55
C GLN A 19 25.66 -19.67 23.29
N GLN A 20 25.32 -18.93 22.23
CA GLN A 20 26.12 -18.86 21.00
C GLN A 20 27.23 -17.80 21.10
N GLN A 21 28.35 -18.03 20.41
CA GLN A 21 29.44 -17.06 20.28
C GLN A 21 29.89 -16.90 18.81
N PRO A 22 29.68 -15.72 18.18
CA PRO A 22 28.94 -14.58 18.71
C PRO A 22 27.44 -14.90 18.89
N ALA A 23 26.77 -14.20 19.82
CA ALA A 23 25.32 -14.28 19.93
C ALA A 23 24.68 -13.78 18.61
N PRO A 24 23.60 -14.42 18.12
CA PRO A 24 22.98 -14.02 16.87
C PRO A 24 22.29 -12.66 17.02
N HIS A 25 22.30 -11.84 15.96
CA HIS A 25 21.51 -10.62 15.90
C HIS A 25 20.03 -10.90 16.16
N TRP A 26 19.40 -10.05 16.97
CA TRP A 26 17.99 -10.14 17.31
C TRP A 26 17.28 -8.85 16.95
N PHE A 27 16.47 -8.88 15.89
CA PHE A 27 15.67 -7.73 15.47
C PHE A 27 14.23 -7.87 15.93
N ASN A 28 13.64 -6.76 16.36
CA ASN A 28 12.20 -6.57 16.44
C ASN A 28 11.73 -5.87 15.17
N LEU A 29 11.15 -6.60 14.21
CA LEU A 29 10.60 -6.00 13.00
C LEU A 29 9.22 -5.43 13.33
N GLU A 30 9.13 -4.11 13.32
CA GLU A 30 7.92 -3.38 13.66
C GLU A 30 7.01 -3.18 12.43
N TYR A 31 5.78 -2.76 12.69
CA TYR A 31 4.85 -2.34 11.64
C TYR A 31 5.36 -1.11 10.88
N LEU A 32 4.98 -0.98 9.61
CA LEU A 32 5.30 0.20 8.81
C LEU A 32 4.67 1.46 9.41
N SER A 33 5.46 2.52 9.56
CA SER A 33 4.92 3.84 9.93
C SER A 33 5.59 4.98 9.17
N ALA A 34 4.81 6.04 8.97
CA ALA A 34 5.27 7.31 8.41
C ALA A 34 5.41 8.41 9.45
N GLU A 35 5.05 8.15 10.71
CA GLU A 35 5.14 9.11 11.81
C GLU A 35 6.60 9.52 12.05
N SER A 36 6.85 10.72 12.60
CA SER A 36 8.22 11.23 12.76
C SER A 36 9.03 10.52 13.84
N TRP A 37 8.38 9.97 14.86
CA TRP A 37 9.06 9.35 15.99
C TRP A 37 9.81 8.06 15.60
N VAL A 38 9.39 7.35 14.54
CA VAL A 38 10.10 6.14 14.10
C VAL A 38 11.51 6.45 13.58
N ASP A 39 11.74 7.66 13.06
CA ASP A 39 13.06 8.09 12.59
C ASP A 39 14.08 8.10 13.75
N SER A 40 13.64 8.35 14.99
CA SER A 40 14.49 8.34 16.19
C SER A 40 14.49 7.01 16.95
N CYS A 41 13.56 6.12 16.64
CA CYS A 41 13.40 4.83 17.32
C CYS A 41 14.00 3.66 16.53
N HIS A 42 14.21 3.82 15.22
CA HIS A 42 14.88 2.85 14.38
C HIS A 42 16.33 2.62 14.84
N GLY A 43 16.72 1.35 14.96
CA GLY A 43 18.06 0.94 15.37
C GLY A 43 18.30 0.98 16.88
N LEU A 44 17.33 1.43 17.70
CA LEU A 44 17.53 1.49 19.14
C LEU A 44 17.68 0.09 19.77
N PRO A 45 18.66 -0.08 20.68
CA PRO A 45 18.81 -1.32 21.42
C PRO A 45 17.81 -1.43 22.58
N SER A 46 17.38 -2.66 22.85
CA SER A 46 16.56 -3.07 23.98
C SER A 46 17.22 -4.29 24.63
N PRO A 47 18.02 -4.08 25.69
CA PRO A 47 18.70 -5.16 26.40
C PRO A 47 17.68 -6.14 27.03
N HIS A 48 17.95 -7.44 26.91
CA HIS A 48 17.16 -8.44 27.61
C HIS A 48 17.39 -8.30 29.13
N PRO A 49 16.35 -8.38 29.98
CA PRO A 49 16.48 -8.11 31.41
C PRO A 49 17.42 -9.07 32.16
N GLN A 50 17.65 -10.27 31.64
CA GLN A 50 18.38 -11.34 32.33
C GLN A 50 19.46 -12.03 31.50
N LEU A 51 19.36 -11.99 30.17
CA LEU A 51 20.26 -12.73 29.28
C LEU A 51 21.20 -11.74 28.61
N PRO A 52 22.42 -12.15 28.23
CA PRO A 52 23.36 -11.31 27.47
C PRO A 52 22.93 -11.17 26.01
N LEU A 53 21.67 -10.81 25.78
CA LEU A 53 21.05 -10.60 24.48
C LEU A 53 20.54 -9.16 24.40
N GLN A 54 20.59 -8.60 23.20
CA GLN A 54 20.06 -7.28 22.91
C GLN A 54 19.14 -7.39 21.71
N GLN A 55 17.87 -7.06 21.90
CA GLN A 55 16.95 -6.87 20.79
C GLN A 55 17.18 -5.49 20.19
N GLN A 56 17.08 -5.35 18.88
CA GLN A 56 17.18 -4.06 18.20
C GLN A 56 15.86 -3.75 17.51
N PHE A 57 15.30 -2.57 17.75
CA PHE A 57 14.09 -2.13 17.06
C PHE A 57 14.39 -1.83 15.59
N PHE A 58 13.61 -2.42 14.69
CA PHE A 58 13.76 -2.26 13.26
C PHE A 58 12.42 -1.80 12.68
N PHE A 59 12.25 -0.49 12.57
CA PHE A 59 11.07 0.15 12.00
C PHE A 59 11.20 0.32 10.48
N PRO A 60 10.33 -0.30 9.66
CA PRO A 60 10.13 0.09 8.26
C PRO A 60 9.62 1.52 8.17
N GLY A 61 9.99 2.25 7.12
CA GLY A 61 9.57 3.63 6.95
C GLY A 61 10.00 4.27 5.64
N PHE A 62 9.70 5.57 5.52
CA PHE A 62 9.77 6.31 4.25
C PHE A 62 10.96 7.28 4.19
N THR A 63 11.88 7.22 5.15
CA THR A 63 13.04 8.11 5.24
C THR A 63 14.35 7.32 5.33
N PRO A 64 15.50 7.94 5.01
CA PRO A 64 16.81 7.31 5.23
C PRO A 64 17.11 6.96 6.69
N ALA A 65 16.40 7.53 7.66
CA ALA A 65 16.57 7.24 9.08
C ALA A 65 15.82 5.98 9.55
N THR A 66 15.09 5.32 8.65
CA THR A 66 14.30 4.13 8.94
C THR A 66 14.85 2.91 8.21
N GLY A 67 14.28 1.75 8.48
CA GLY A 67 14.66 0.50 7.84
C GLY A 67 14.34 0.44 6.35
N GLY A 68 13.63 1.43 5.79
CA GLY A 68 13.21 1.45 4.39
C GLY A 68 11.98 0.59 4.11
N LEU A 69 11.76 0.26 2.84
CA LEU A 69 10.61 -0.48 2.35
C LEU A 69 11.04 -1.74 1.61
N LEU A 70 10.26 -2.81 1.70
CA LEU A 70 10.49 -4.02 0.91
C LEU A 70 10.39 -3.70 -0.58
N ARG A 71 11.44 -4.00 -1.34
CA ARG A 71 11.53 -3.81 -2.78
C ARG A 71 12.48 -4.83 -3.37
N GLU A 72 11.99 -5.70 -4.25
CA GLU A 72 12.86 -6.66 -4.95
C GLU A 72 13.79 -5.92 -5.92
N ALA A 73 15.00 -6.45 -6.11
CA ALA A 73 16.07 -5.78 -6.87
C ALA A 73 15.66 -5.41 -8.31
N ASP A 74 14.87 -6.26 -8.97
CA ASP A 74 14.42 -6.08 -10.36
C ASP A 74 13.00 -5.50 -10.47
N LEU A 75 12.36 -5.14 -9.34
CA LEU A 75 10.94 -4.79 -9.29
C LEU A 75 10.59 -3.63 -10.22
N LEU A 76 11.35 -2.54 -10.12
CA LEU A 76 11.07 -1.31 -10.87
C LEU A 76 11.34 -1.52 -12.37
N THR A 77 12.39 -2.27 -12.72
CA THR A 77 12.70 -2.62 -14.11
C THR A 77 11.58 -3.46 -14.73
N ARG A 78 11.09 -4.49 -14.02
CA ARG A 78 9.95 -5.30 -14.49
C ARG A 78 8.67 -4.49 -14.62
N ARG A 79 8.38 -3.63 -13.63
CA ARG A 79 7.23 -2.72 -13.66
C ARG A 79 7.28 -1.82 -14.89
N ASP A 80 8.40 -1.15 -15.13
CA ASP A 80 8.54 -0.19 -16.21
C ASP A 80 8.44 -0.87 -17.59
N ALA A 81 9.03 -2.06 -17.73
CA ALA A 81 8.87 -2.87 -18.93
C ALA A 81 7.39 -3.22 -19.19
N PHE A 82 6.67 -3.68 -18.15
CA PHE A 82 5.27 -4.04 -18.28
C PHE A 82 4.35 -2.83 -18.57
N GLN A 83 4.54 -1.71 -17.87
CA GLN A 83 3.71 -0.51 -18.06
C GLN A 83 3.89 0.14 -19.43
N ASN A 84 5.05 -0.04 -20.06
CA ASN A 84 5.34 0.46 -21.42
C ASN A 84 4.97 -0.55 -22.52
N ASP A 85 4.56 -1.77 -22.17
CA ASP A 85 4.16 -2.80 -23.13
C ASP A 85 2.64 -3.00 -23.12
N ALA A 86 1.97 -2.40 -24.12
CA ALA A 86 0.53 -2.54 -24.30
C ALA A 86 0.11 -3.99 -24.62
N GLY A 87 0.98 -4.77 -25.27
CA GLY A 87 0.74 -6.18 -25.58
C GLY A 87 0.78 -7.04 -24.32
N ALA A 88 1.77 -6.83 -23.45
CA ALA A 88 1.85 -7.50 -22.15
C ALA A 88 0.65 -7.16 -21.25
N GLN A 89 0.23 -5.89 -21.21
CA GLN A 89 -0.97 -5.49 -20.48
C GLN A 89 -2.23 -6.13 -21.05
N HIS A 90 -2.39 -6.16 -22.37
CA HIS A 90 -3.53 -6.83 -23.01
C HIS A 90 -3.56 -8.33 -22.70
N ALA A 91 -2.41 -9.02 -22.83
CA ALA A 91 -2.28 -10.44 -22.50
C ALA A 91 -2.60 -10.72 -21.02
N PHE A 92 -2.20 -9.82 -20.11
CA PHE A 92 -2.53 -9.92 -18.70
C PHE A 92 -4.04 -9.80 -18.45
N TRP A 93 -4.72 -8.82 -19.06
CA TRP A 93 -6.18 -8.70 -18.94
C TRP A 93 -6.92 -9.92 -19.49
N GLN A 94 -6.47 -10.47 -20.63
CA GLN A 94 -7.02 -11.71 -21.20
C GLN A 94 -6.84 -12.90 -20.25
N ARG A 95 -5.69 -13.02 -19.59
CA ARG A 95 -5.44 -14.06 -18.57
C ARG A 95 -6.38 -13.94 -17.38
N LEU A 96 -6.78 -12.73 -17.01
CA LEU A 96 -7.80 -12.47 -15.99
C LEU A 96 -9.24 -12.63 -16.50
N ALA A 97 -9.45 -13.12 -17.73
CA ALA A 97 -10.74 -13.18 -18.40
C ALA A 97 -11.47 -11.81 -18.42
N CYS A 98 -10.70 -10.73 -18.51
CA CYS A 98 -11.17 -9.35 -18.51
C CYS A 98 -10.86 -8.67 -19.85
N SER A 99 -11.69 -7.71 -20.24
CA SER A 99 -11.50 -6.93 -21.47
C SER A 99 -11.94 -5.48 -21.25
N PRO A 100 -11.16 -4.68 -20.49
CA PRO A 100 -11.50 -3.29 -20.22
C PRO A 100 -11.55 -2.48 -21.54
N PRO A 101 -12.55 -1.60 -21.72
CA PRO A 101 -12.57 -0.69 -22.86
C PRO A 101 -11.30 0.17 -22.92
N SER A 102 -10.78 0.43 -24.11
CA SER A 102 -9.53 1.20 -24.28
C SER A 102 -9.62 2.62 -23.73
N SER A 103 -10.80 3.24 -23.80
CA SER A 103 -11.09 4.58 -23.28
C SER A 103 -11.45 4.62 -21.79
N SER A 104 -11.50 3.46 -21.12
CA SER A 104 -11.89 3.39 -19.70
C SER A 104 -10.75 3.73 -18.76
N ILE A 105 -11.09 4.37 -17.65
CA ILE A 105 -10.22 4.49 -16.48
C ILE A 105 -10.27 3.16 -15.73
N LYS A 106 -9.14 2.49 -15.58
CA LYS A 106 -9.05 1.17 -14.94
C LYS A 106 -8.70 1.31 -13.46
N LEU A 107 -9.56 0.82 -12.58
CA LEU A 107 -9.37 0.90 -11.13
C LEU A 107 -9.30 -0.49 -10.50
N SER A 108 -8.42 -0.70 -9.51
CA SER A 108 -8.50 -1.87 -8.64
C SER A 108 -9.10 -1.48 -7.28
N LEU A 109 -10.02 -2.29 -6.74
CA LEU A 109 -10.76 -2.02 -5.51
C LEU A 109 -10.50 -3.09 -4.44
N PHE A 110 -9.49 -2.87 -3.59
CA PHE A 110 -9.15 -3.75 -2.48
C PHE A 110 -9.22 -3.03 -1.12
N GLY A 111 -10.28 -3.29 -0.34
CA GLY A 111 -10.57 -2.56 0.89
C GLY A 111 -11.24 -3.39 1.99
N TYR A 112 -11.50 -2.77 3.14
CA TYR A 112 -12.30 -3.35 4.23
C TYR A 112 -13.80 -3.05 4.05
N ALA A 113 -14.65 -3.81 4.75
CA ALA A 113 -16.11 -3.77 4.60
C ALA A 113 -16.73 -2.39 4.87
N HIS A 114 -16.07 -1.56 5.68
CA HIS A 114 -16.60 -0.27 6.12
C HIS A 114 -16.26 0.89 5.19
N ALA A 115 -15.64 0.67 4.02
CA ALA A 115 -15.46 1.74 3.04
C ALA A 115 -16.82 2.34 2.63
N PRO A 116 -16.91 3.66 2.34
CA PRO A 116 -18.10 4.27 1.75
C PRO A 116 -18.21 3.92 0.25
N LEU A 117 -18.02 2.65 -0.11
CA LEU A 117 -17.89 2.19 -1.50
C LEU A 117 -19.11 2.60 -2.33
N ILE A 118 -20.32 2.33 -1.85
CA ILE A 118 -21.55 2.62 -2.60
C ILE A 118 -21.72 4.12 -2.87
N GLU A 119 -21.39 4.97 -1.89
CA GLU A 119 -21.42 6.42 -2.05
C GLU A 119 -20.44 6.90 -3.11
N VAL A 120 -19.21 6.41 -3.06
CA VAL A 120 -18.16 6.72 -4.05
C VAL A 120 -18.56 6.27 -5.45
N LEU A 121 -19.07 5.04 -5.61
CA LEU A 121 -19.53 4.54 -6.91
C LEU A 121 -20.69 5.38 -7.46
N ASN A 122 -21.61 5.82 -6.61
CA ASN A 122 -22.69 6.72 -7.02
C ASN A 122 -22.17 8.10 -7.46
N SER A 123 -21.16 8.66 -6.79
CA SER A 123 -20.55 9.94 -7.20
C SER A 123 -19.89 9.89 -8.59
N TRP A 124 -19.52 8.69 -9.04
CA TRP A 124 -18.92 8.44 -10.34
C TRP A 124 -19.92 7.98 -11.41
N SER A 125 -21.18 7.75 -11.06
CA SER A 125 -22.20 7.22 -11.97
C SER A 125 -22.40 8.07 -13.24
N ASN A 126 -22.16 9.38 -13.17
CA ASN A 126 -22.28 10.30 -14.30
C ASN A 126 -20.92 10.84 -14.77
N PHE A 127 -19.82 10.15 -14.46
CA PHE A 127 -18.50 10.57 -14.90
C PHE A 127 -18.40 10.53 -16.44
N PRO A 128 -17.78 11.52 -17.11
CA PRO A 128 -17.79 11.60 -18.58
C PRO A 128 -17.10 10.43 -19.30
N ALA A 129 -16.10 9.82 -18.66
CA ALA A 129 -15.40 8.66 -19.19
C ALA A 129 -15.88 7.36 -18.51
N PRO A 130 -15.94 6.23 -19.22
CA PRO A 130 -16.22 4.94 -18.60
C PRO A 130 -15.20 4.61 -17.51
N ILE A 131 -15.68 4.10 -16.38
CA ILE A 131 -14.83 3.64 -15.27
C ILE A 131 -14.98 2.14 -15.17
N TRP A 132 -13.87 1.43 -15.34
CA TRP A 132 -13.82 -0.01 -15.28
C TRP A 132 -13.06 -0.45 -14.03
N CYS A 133 -13.76 -1.08 -13.10
CA CYS A 133 -13.20 -1.51 -11.83
C CYS A 133 -13.05 -3.03 -11.81
N VAL A 134 -11.94 -3.49 -11.25
CA VAL A 134 -11.79 -4.87 -10.79
C VAL A 134 -11.74 -4.91 -9.28
N VAL A 135 -12.38 -5.93 -8.72
CA VAL A 135 -12.56 -6.08 -7.27
C VAL A 135 -11.96 -7.42 -6.86
N PRO A 136 -10.68 -7.46 -6.45
CA PRO A 136 -10.09 -8.65 -5.86
C PRO A 136 -10.92 -9.16 -4.68
N HIS A 137 -11.00 -10.49 -4.53
CA HIS A 137 -11.75 -11.13 -3.46
C HIS A 137 -11.43 -10.52 -2.09
N SER A 138 -12.42 -9.85 -1.52
CA SER A 138 -12.32 -9.03 -0.31
C SER A 138 -13.73 -8.75 0.25
N PRO A 139 -13.85 -8.18 1.46
CA PRO A 139 -15.16 -7.81 2.00
C PRO A 139 -15.98 -6.87 1.09
N LEU A 140 -15.33 -6.13 0.18
CA LEU A 140 -16.02 -5.29 -0.81
C LEU A 140 -16.84 -6.12 -1.81
N THR A 141 -16.37 -7.31 -2.19
CA THR A 141 -17.10 -8.20 -3.11
C THR A 141 -18.42 -8.68 -2.49
N ALA A 142 -18.41 -9.03 -1.20
CA ALA A 142 -19.62 -9.41 -0.47
C ALA A 142 -20.60 -8.23 -0.34
N LEU A 143 -20.10 -7.02 -0.09
CA LEU A 143 -20.91 -5.80 -0.06
C LEU A 143 -21.58 -5.53 -1.42
N LEU A 144 -20.83 -5.66 -2.52
CA LEU A 144 -21.34 -5.46 -3.88
C LEU A 144 -22.38 -6.52 -4.25
N HIS A 145 -22.12 -7.78 -3.93
CA HIS A 145 -23.07 -8.86 -4.18
C HIS A 145 -24.38 -8.66 -3.41
N ALA A 146 -24.31 -8.27 -2.13
CA ALA A 146 -25.49 -7.97 -1.33
C ALA A 146 -26.29 -6.79 -1.87
N GLN A 147 -25.62 -5.78 -2.43
CA GLN A 147 -26.25 -4.56 -2.93
C GLN A 147 -26.82 -4.70 -4.36
N PHE A 148 -26.14 -5.44 -5.24
CA PHE A 148 -26.40 -5.44 -6.69
C PHE A 148 -26.65 -6.84 -7.28
N GLY A 149 -26.51 -7.91 -6.51
CA GLY A 149 -26.69 -9.29 -6.98
C GLY A 149 -25.47 -9.85 -7.70
N GLU A 150 -25.69 -10.59 -8.79
CA GLU A 150 -24.61 -11.23 -9.55
C GLU A 150 -23.80 -10.24 -10.39
N PRO A 151 -22.47 -10.43 -10.51
CA PRO A 151 -21.60 -9.61 -11.34
C PRO A 151 -21.77 -9.89 -12.85
N PRO A 152 -21.31 -9.00 -13.74
CA PRO A 152 -20.71 -7.69 -13.44
C PRO A 152 -21.74 -6.70 -12.90
N TRP A 153 -21.27 -5.80 -12.03
CA TRP A 153 -22.13 -4.78 -11.43
C TRP A 153 -22.01 -3.47 -12.21
N HIS A 154 -23.15 -2.81 -12.47
CA HIS A 154 -23.21 -1.59 -13.28
C HIS A 154 -23.88 -0.44 -12.52
N ILE A 155 -23.21 0.71 -12.47
CA ILE A 155 -23.67 1.91 -11.77
C ILE A 155 -23.34 3.11 -12.67
N GLY A 156 -24.25 3.44 -13.59
CA GLY A 156 -24.02 4.49 -14.60
C GLY A 156 -22.75 4.22 -15.42
N ALA A 157 -21.79 5.14 -15.38
CA ALA A 157 -20.50 5.04 -16.05
C ALA A 157 -19.55 4.00 -15.44
N VAL A 158 -19.86 3.45 -14.26
CA VAL A 158 -19.01 2.48 -13.55
C VAL A 158 -19.44 1.05 -13.86
N THR A 159 -18.49 0.23 -14.28
CA THR A 159 -18.65 -1.23 -14.41
C THR A 159 -17.64 -1.94 -13.51
N LEU A 160 -18.08 -2.90 -12.71
CA LEU A 160 -17.25 -3.61 -11.74
C LEU A 160 -17.24 -5.13 -12.02
N HIS A 161 -16.04 -5.71 -12.01
CA HIS A 161 -15.82 -7.15 -12.19
C HIS A 161 -15.08 -7.73 -10.98
N PRO A 162 -15.58 -8.80 -10.34
CA PRO A 162 -14.82 -9.48 -9.30
C PRO A 162 -13.64 -10.24 -9.91
N LEU A 163 -12.54 -10.31 -9.14
CA LEU A 163 -11.41 -11.18 -9.44
C LEU A 163 -11.24 -12.22 -8.34
N PRO A 164 -10.80 -13.45 -8.68
CA PRO A 164 -10.41 -14.43 -7.68
C PRO A 164 -9.20 -13.93 -6.87
N PHE A 165 -8.83 -14.67 -5.83
CA PHE A 165 -7.58 -14.41 -5.14
C PHE A 165 -6.39 -14.60 -6.11
N LEU A 166 -5.52 -13.59 -6.18
CA LEU A 166 -4.36 -13.58 -7.08
C LEU A 166 -3.10 -14.02 -6.34
N SER A 167 -2.12 -14.55 -7.08
CA SER A 167 -0.76 -14.64 -6.56
C SER A 167 -0.21 -13.23 -6.27
N GLN A 168 0.79 -13.10 -5.39
CA GLN A 168 1.39 -11.80 -5.11
C GLN A 168 2.00 -11.16 -6.38
N ALA A 169 2.60 -11.98 -7.25
CA ALA A 169 3.14 -11.53 -8.52
C ALA A 169 2.05 -11.04 -9.49
N ASP A 170 0.91 -11.74 -9.58
CA ASP A 170 -0.22 -11.29 -10.39
C ASP A 170 -0.91 -10.06 -9.80
N TYR A 171 -0.90 -9.91 -8.48
CA TYR A 171 -1.41 -8.71 -7.82
C TYR A 171 -0.54 -7.49 -8.15
N ASP A 172 0.79 -7.62 -8.19
CA ASP A 172 1.67 -6.56 -8.67
C ASP A 172 1.35 -6.17 -10.11
N LEU A 173 1.20 -7.15 -11.02
CA LEU A 173 0.81 -6.89 -12.42
C LEU A 173 -0.53 -6.17 -12.51
N LEU A 174 -1.51 -6.54 -11.66
CA LEU A 174 -2.79 -5.85 -11.57
C LEU A 174 -2.60 -4.38 -11.18
N LEU A 175 -1.82 -4.10 -10.14
CA LEU A 175 -1.54 -2.73 -9.70
C LEU A 175 -0.86 -1.91 -10.80
N TRP A 176 -0.01 -2.54 -11.63
CA TRP A 176 0.69 -1.88 -12.72
C TRP A 176 -0.19 -1.62 -13.94
N ALA A 177 -1.16 -2.50 -14.19
CA ALA A 177 -2.10 -2.42 -15.31
C ALA A 177 -3.26 -1.43 -15.07
N CYS A 178 -3.57 -1.14 -13.80
CA CYS A 178 -4.59 -0.15 -13.43
C CYS A 178 -4.07 1.30 -13.51
N ASP A 179 -4.99 2.23 -13.78
CA ASP A 179 -4.73 3.67 -13.74
C ASP A 179 -4.74 4.21 -12.32
N ALA A 180 -5.45 3.54 -11.40
CA ALA A 180 -5.45 3.84 -9.97
C ALA A 180 -5.76 2.60 -9.11
N ASN A 181 -5.27 2.59 -7.88
CA ASN A 181 -5.37 1.42 -7.00
C ASN A 181 -5.88 1.77 -5.59
N PHE A 182 -7.02 1.19 -5.20
CA PHE A 182 -7.49 1.22 -3.83
C PHE A 182 -6.92 -0.01 -3.11
N VAL A 183 -6.17 0.24 -2.05
CA VAL A 183 -5.40 -0.77 -1.33
C VAL A 183 -5.61 -0.65 0.17
N ARG A 184 -5.19 -1.66 0.93
CA ARG A 184 -5.41 -1.73 2.39
C ARG A 184 -4.26 -2.37 3.14
N GLY A 185 -4.20 -2.15 4.45
CA GLY A 185 -3.12 -2.69 5.28
C GLY A 185 -1.75 -2.19 4.83
N GLU A 186 -0.69 -2.96 5.08
CA GLU A 186 0.69 -2.52 4.85
C GLU A 186 1.29 -3.04 3.54
N ASP A 187 1.22 -4.35 3.28
CA ASP A 187 1.86 -4.93 2.10
C ASP A 187 1.30 -4.33 0.80
N SER A 188 -0.02 -4.35 0.62
CA SER A 188 -0.63 -3.81 -0.60
C SER A 188 -0.48 -2.29 -0.75
N LEU A 189 -0.28 -1.56 0.35
CA LEU A 189 0.12 -0.15 0.30
C LEU A 189 1.51 -0.01 -0.30
N VAL A 190 2.50 -0.75 0.20
CA VAL A 190 3.88 -0.71 -0.32
C VAL A 190 3.92 -1.13 -1.80
N ARG A 191 3.17 -2.18 -2.18
CA ARG A 191 3.08 -2.60 -3.59
C ARG A 191 2.47 -1.52 -4.48
N ALA A 192 1.41 -0.84 -4.03
CA ALA A 192 0.79 0.26 -4.79
C ALA A 192 1.69 1.48 -4.91
N ILE A 193 2.50 1.79 -3.87
CA ILE A 193 3.53 2.81 -3.96
C ILE A 193 4.52 2.44 -5.07
N TRP A 194 5.03 1.21 -5.08
CA TRP A 194 5.96 0.77 -6.13
C TRP A 194 5.34 0.72 -7.53
N ALA A 195 4.04 0.52 -7.66
CA ALA A 195 3.35 0.62 -8.95
C ALA A 195 3.48 2.00 -9.60
N GLY A 196 3.77 3.07 -8.84
CA GLY A 196 3.90 4.42 -9.38
C GLY A 196 2.59 4.95 -9.99
N ARG A 197 1.46 4.44 -9.52
CA ARG A 197 0.11 4.81 -9.95
C ARG A 197 -0.65 5.46 -8.79
N PRO A 198 -1.53 6.44 -9.05
CA PRO A 198 -2.41 7.01 -8.03
C PRO A 198 -3.03 5.94 -7.15
N LEU A 199 -3.05 6.15 -5.83
CA LEU A 199 -3.54 5.17 -4.88
C LEU A 199 -4.46 5.79 -3.83
N VAL A 200 -5.35 4.95 -3.30
CA VAL A 200 -6.20 5.26 -2.15
C VAL A 200 -5.95 4.22 -1.08
N TRP A 201 -5.49 4.66 0.09
CA TRP A 201 -5.19 3.77 1.19
C TRP A 201 -6.38 3.67 2.15
N HIS A 202 -6.88 2.45 2.32
CA HIS A 202 -7.82 2.08 3.37
C HIS A 202 -7.03 1.52 4.56
N ILE A 203 -6.75 2.37 5.55
CA ILE A 203 -6.02 1.96 6.74
C ILE A 203 -6.93 1.15 7.66
N TYR A 204 -6.38 0.16 8.37
CA TYR A 204 -7.17 -0.60 9.34
C TYR A 204 -7.54 0.31 10.52
N PRO A 205 -8.82 0.38 10.94
CA PRO A 205 -9.21 1.15 12.11
C PRO A 205 -8.48 0.67 13.36
N GLN A 206 -7.86 1.61 14.06
CA GLN A 206 -7.21 1.37 15.35
C GLN A 206 -7.96 2.09 16.47
N GLU A 207 -7.79 1.61 17.70
CA GLU A 207 -8.27 2.25 18.93
C GLU A 207 -7.84 3.74 18.99
N ASP A 208 -8.63 4.56 19.68
CA ASP A 208 -8.40 6.00 19.85
C ASP A 208 -8.19 6.81 18.56
N ALA A 209 -8.69 6.30 17.43
CA ALA A 209 -8.51 6.92 16.12
C ALA A 209 -7.04 7.13 15.70
N ALA A 210 -6.10 6.35 16.26
CA ALA A 210 -4.66 6.46 15.95
C ALA A 210 -4.35 6.28 14.45
N HIS A 211 -5.19 5.54 13.74
CA HIS A 211 -5.12 5.36 12.30
C HIS A 211 -5.25 6.68 11.50
N HIS A 212 -5.91 7.71 12.06
CA HIS A 212 -5.99 9.04 11.43
C HIS A 212 -4.62 9.73 11.39
N LEU A 213 -3.83 9.60 12.48
CA LEU A 213 -2.50 10.16 12.58
C LEU A 213 -1.54 9.49 11.58
N LYS A 214 -1.63 8.17 11.44
CA LYS A 214 -0.86 7.41 10.44
C LYS A 214 -1.16 7.83 9.01
N LEU A 215 -2.44 8.03 8.69
CA LEU A 215 -2.88 8.49 7.36
C LEU A 215 -2.30 9.88 7.04
N ALA A 216 -2.40 10.81 8.00
CA ALA A 216 -1.87 12.16 7.85
C ALA A 216 -0.34 12.16 7.76
N ALA A 217 0.34 11.34 8.57
CA ALA A 217 1.79 11.22 8.55
C ALA A 217 2.31 10.74 7.19
N LEU A 218 1.67 9.73 6.58
CA LEU A 218 2.05 9.25 5.25
C LEU A 218 1.93 10.35 4.20
N LEU A 219 0.80 11.07 4.17
CA LEU A 219 0.60 12.15 3.22
C LEU A 219 1.56 13.33 3.46
N GLN A 220 1.94 13.61 4.70
CA GLN A 220 2.98 14.59 5.01
C GLN A 220 4.34 14.19 4.44
N ARG A 221 4.71 12.89 4.51
CA ARG A 221 5.93 12.38 3.86
C ARG A 221 5.86 12.51 2.34
N MET A 222 4.73 12.16 1.73
CA MET A 222 4.50 12.30 0.29
C MET A 222 4.60 13.76 -0.16
N ASN A 223 4.04 14.70 0.62
CA ASN A 223 4.03 16.13 0.30
C ASN A 223 5.42 16.72 0.07
N ALA A 224 6.45 16.19 0.74
CA ALA A 224 7.83 16.64 0.56
C ALA A 224 8.34 16.42 -0.87
N ALA A 225 7.73 15.52 -1.64
CA ALA A 225 8.09 15.19 -3.02
C ALA A 225 7.05 15.65 -4.06
N THR A 226 5.95 16.27 -3.63
CA THR A 226 4.79 16.58 -4.50
C THR A 226 4.27 18.00 -4.30
N SER A 227 3.18 18.39 -4.98
CA SER A 227 2.57 19.72 -4.78
C SER A 227 1.57 19.72 -3.61
N PRO A 228 1.51 20.80 -2.80
CA PRO A 228 0.56 20.91 -1.69
C PRO A 228 -0.91 20.75 -2.10
N GLU A 229 -1.27 21.24 -3.29
CA GLU A 229 -2.64 21.13 -3.83
C GLU A 229 -3.04 19.66 -4.08
N ILE A 230 -2.16 18.87 -4.71
CA ILE A 230 -2.43 17.46 -5.01
C ILE A 230 -2.45 16.62 -3.73
N THR A 231 -1.57 16.94 -2.77
CA THR A 231 -1.60 16.36 -1.43
C THR A 231 -2.94 16.62 -0.75
N ALA A 232 -3.45 17.85 -0.81
CA ALA A 232 -4.73 18.22 -0.20
C ALA A 232 -5.91 17.47 -0.84
N ILE A 233 -6.00 17.42 -2.18
CA ILE A 233 -7.03 16.66 -2.90
C ILE A 233 -6.99 15.17 -2.52
N THR A 234 -5.79 14.61 -2.40
CA THR A 234 -5.60 13.21 -2.01
C THR A 234 -6.00 12.97 -0.56
N LEU A 235 -5.63 13.87 0.35
CA LEU A 235 -5.98 13.80 1.77
C LEU A 235 -7.49 13.88 1.99
N GLU A 236 -8.17 14.81 1.31
CA GLU A 236 -9.63 14.96 1.37
C GLU A 236 -10.31 13.64 0.99
N PHE A 237 -9.89 13.02 -0.11
CA PHE A 237 -10.49 11.75 -0.52
C PHE A 237 -10.11 10.58 0.39
N TRP A 238 -8.87 10.49 0.84
CA TRP A 238 -8.46 9.45 1.79
C TRP A 238 -9.23 9.54 3.10
N ARG A 239 -9.46 10.75 3.64
CA ARG A 239 -10.29 10.94 4.84
C ARG A 239 -11.72 10.50 4.61
N HIS A 240 -12.30 10.82 3.46
CA HIS A 240 -13.63 10.34 3.10
C HIS A 240 -13.68 8.82 2.98
N TRP A 241 -12.75 8.21 2.24
CA TRP A 241 -12.67 6.77 2.04
C TRP A 241 -12.52 5.98 3.35
N ASN A 242 -11.83 6.55 4.34
CA ASN A 242 -11.66 5.97 5.68
C ASN A 242 -12.76 6.40 6.67
N LYS A 243 -13.85 7.04 6.22
CA LYS A 243 -14.96 7.54 7.06
C LYS A 243 -14.53 8.48 8.20
N ILE A 244 -13.43 9.20 8.01
CA ILE A 244 -12.93 10.20 8.96
C ILE A 244 -13.75 11.49 8.84
N GLU A 245 -14.03 11.90 7.61
CA GLU A 245 -14.81 13.10 7.28
C GLU A 245 -15.78 12.79 6.14
N ASN A 246 -16.96 13.42 6.15
CA ASN A 246 -17.90 13.26 5.05
C ASN A 246 -17.64 14.32 3.96
N GLN A 247 -16.94 13.94 2.89
CA GLN A 247 -16.60 14.80 1.76
C GLN A 247 -17.03 14.14 0.43
N PRO A 248 -18.34 14.10 0.12
CA PRO A 248 -18.87 13.32 -1.01
C PRO A 248 -18.32 13.75 -2.38
N HIS A 249 -17.89 15.01 -2.53
CA HIS A 249 -17.29 15.51 -3.77
C HIS A 249 -15.81 15.14 -3.93
N ALA A 250 -15.14 14.67 -2.87
CA ALA A 250 -13.70 14.39 -2.90
C ALA A 250 -13.35 13.26 -3.86
N ALA A 251 -14.21 12.24 -3.98
CA ALA A 251 -14.01 11.11 -4.89
C ALA A 251 -13.99 11.55 -6.36
N THR A 252 -14.95 12.40 -6.77
CA THR A 252 -15.01 12.93 -8.14
C THR A 252 -13.84 13.87 -8.41
N ARG A 253 -13.55 14.81 -7.49
CA ARG A 253 -12.41 15.73 -7.63
C ARG A 253 -11.08 15.00 -7.75
N TRP A 254 -10.89 13.93 -6.99
CA TRP A 254 -9.69 13.10 -7.07
C TRP A 254 -9.57 12.43 -8.45
N LEU A 255 -10.67 11.89 -8.97
CA LEU A 255 -10.70 11.26 -10.29
C LEU A 255 -10.45 12.27 -11.43
N GLU A 256 -10.98 13.49 -11.33
CA GLU A 256 -10.71 14.59 -12.27
C GLU A 256 -9.23 14.99 -12.31
N ASN A 257 -8.51 14.81 -11.20
CA ASN A 257 -7.09 15.16 -11.07
C ASN A 257 -6.14 13.97 -11.23
N LEU A 258 -6.64 12.81 -11.69
CA LEU A 258 -5.89 11.55 -11.72
C LEU A 258 -4.52 11.66 -12.44
N ALA A 259 -4.46 12.39 -13.56
CA ALA A 259 -3.21 12.60 -14.30
C ALA A 259 -2.16 13.39 -13.49
N ARG A 260 -2.58 14.42 -12.75
CA ARG A 260 -1.69 15.22 -11.90
C ARG A 260 -1.22 14.41 -10.68
N ILE A 261 -2.14 13.64 -10.09
CA ILE A 261 -1.83 12.71 -8.99
C ILE A 261 -0.83 11.64 -9.45
N LYS A 262 -0.95 11.14 -10.69
CA LYS A 262 -0.02 10.16 -11.24
C LYS A 262 1.41 10.70 -11.30
N ILE A 263 1.60 11.93 -11.79
CA ILE A 263 2.92 12.57 -11.83
C ILE A 263 3.48 12.70 -10.41
N ALA A 264 2.67 13.17 -9.46
CA ALA A 264 3.06 13.27 -8.06
C ALA A 264 3.49 11.90 -7.47
N GLN A 265 2.72 10.85 -7.74
CA GLN A 265 3.05 9.50 -7.27
C GLN A 265 4.33 8.95 -7.92
N GLN A 266 4.57 9.23 -9.20
CA GLN A 266 5.80 8.82 -9.88
C GLN A 266 7.03 9.50 -9.26
N HIS A 267 6.96 10.80 -8.97
CA HIS A 267 8.03 11.51 -8.27
C HIS A 267 8.27 10.93 -6.87
N TRP A 268 7.21 10.63 -6.12
CA TRP A 268 7.35 10.00 -4.80
C TRP A 268 8.01 8.62 -4.88
N THR A 269 7.59 7.81 -5.84
CA THR A 269 8.17 6.48 -6.08
C THR A 269 9.65 6.58 -6.47
N GLN A 270 10.00 7.57 -7.30
CA GLN A 270 11.39 7.83 -7.68
C GLN A 270 12.23 8.28 -6.46
N TYR A 271 11.71 9.17 -5.62
CA TYR A 271 12.38 9.56 -4.38
C TYR A 271 12.67 8.35 -3.49
N LEU A 272 11.66 7.52 -3.21
CA LEU A 272 11.82 6.32 -2.40
C LEU A 272 12.78 5.30 -3.05
N SER A 273 12.85 5.27 -4.38
CA SER A 273 13.75 4.37 -5.12
C SER A 273 15.24 4.66 -4.90
N GLN A 274 15.57 5.89 -4.50
CA GLN A 274 16.95 6.32 -4.21
C GLN A 274 17.47 5.78 -2.87
N HIS A 275 16.58 5.30 -2.01
CA HIS A 275 16.95 4.69 -0.74
C HIS A 275 17.14 3.19 -0.89
N ASN A 276 17.98 2.63 -0.03
CA ASN A 276 18.14 1.20 0.14
C ASN A 276 16.80 0.54 0.52
N ASP A 277 16.58 -0.67 0.03
CA ASP A 277 15.41 -1.45 0.41
C ASP A 277 15.57 -2.05 1.83
N LEU A 278 14.45 -2.52 2.37
CA LEU A 278 14.38 -3.05 3.73
C LEU A 278 15.29 -4.24 3.95
N ALA A 279 15.37 -5.16 2.99
CA ALA A 279 16.20 -6.35 3.12
C ALA A 279 17.68 -5.97 3.11
N HIS A 280 18.08 -5.05 2.24
CA HIS A 280 19.44 -4.51 2.21
C HIS A 280 19.82 -3.85 3.54
N ASN A 281 19.00 -2.93 4.05
CA ASN A 281 19.26 -2.26 5.33
C ASN A 281 19.34 -3.24 6.50
N LEU A 282 18.49 -4.27 6.52
CA LEU A 282 18.53 -5.30 7.54
C LEU A 282 19.84 -6.10 7.51
N VAL A 283 20.31 -6.49 6.32
CA VAL A 283 21.59 -7.19 6.10
C VAL A 283 22.77 -6.29 6.51
N GLN A 284 22.74 -5.02 6.12
CA GLN A 284 23.75 -4.03 6.51
C GLN A 284 23.80 -3.83 8.03
N CYS A 285 22.65 -3.69 8.69
CA CYS A 285 22.56 -3.58 10.14
C CYS A 285 23.07 -4.82 10.87
N ALA A 286 22.93 -6.00 10.26
CA ALA A 286 23.48 -7.24 10.78
C ALA A 286 24.98 -7.43 10.49
N GLY A 287 25.64 -6.46 9.83
CA GLY A 287 27.07 -6.52 9.52
C GLY A 287 27.44 -7.47 8.38
N PHE A 288 26.49 -7.81 7.51
CA PHE A 288 26.69 -8.73 6.38
C PHE A 288 26.77 -8.04 5.01
N GLY A 289 27.04 -6.73 4.99
CA GLY A 289 27.07 -5.87 3.79
C GLY A 289 28.46 -5.38 3.39
#